data_AF-A0A9X5X7G2-F1
#
_entry.id   AF-A0A9X5X7G2-F1
#
_cell.length_a   1.000
_cell.length_b   1.000
_cell.length_c   1.000
_cell.angle_alpha   90.00
_cell.angle_beta   90.00
_cell.angle_gamma   90.00
#
_symmetry.space_group_name_H-M   'P 1'
#
loop_
_entity.id
_entity.type
_entity.pdbx_description
1 polymer ?
#
loop_
_entity_poly.entity_id
_entity_poly.type
_entity_poly.pdbx_seq_one_letter_code
_entity_poly.pdbx_strand_id
1 'polypeptide(L)' 'MKSFAAVDLGASSGRVMVGRVGPESLELTEAHRFPNRPVRVPEGLRWDILSLYAGVLDGLRAAGQVDSVGIDSWAVDYG' A
#
# COMPACT_ATOMS: atom_id res chain seq x y z
N MET A 1 22.18 -5.19 2.78
CA MET A 1 20.80 -5.66 2.58
C MET A 1 20.11 -4.70 1.67
N LYS A 2 19.35 -5.19 0.68
CA LYS A 2 18.47 -4.33 -0.12
C LYS A 2 17.13 -4.18 0.61
N SER A 3 16.55 -2.99 0.55
CA SER A 3 15.29 -2.66 1.20
C SER A 3 14.25 -2.32 0.13
N PHE A 4 13.06 -2.91 0.24
CA PHE A 4 11.99 -2.76 -0.73
C PHE A 4 10.70 -2.38 -0.02
N ALA A 5 9.91 -1.48 -0.60
CA ALA A 5 8.55 -1.24 -0.14
C ALA A 5 7.56 -2.01 -1.02
N ALA A 6 6.64 -2.74 -0.40
CA ALA A 6 5.51 -3.39 -1.05
C ALA A 6 4.22 -2.72 -0.56
N VAL A 7 3.47 -2.15 -1.49
CA VAL A 7 2.15 -1.57 -1.26
C VAL A 7 1.10 -2.58 -1.72
N ASP A 8 0.34 -3.13 -0.78
CA ASP A 8 -0.79 -4.02 -1.10
C ASP A 8 -2.08 -3.29 -0.76
N LEU A 9 -2.89 -3.07 -1.80
CA LEU A 9 -4.22 -2.48 -1.71
C LEU A 9 -5.26 -3.59 -1.81
N GLY A 10 -5.90 -3.91 -0.69
CA GLY A 10 -7.04 -4.82 -0.60
C GLY A 10 -8.37 -4.07 -0.54
N ALA A 11 -9.47 -4.79 -0.81
CA ALA A 11 -10.82 -4.20 -0.89
C ALA A 11 -11.31 -3.51 0.41
N SER A 12 -10.70 -3.84 1.56
CA SER A 12 -11.05 -3.28 2.87
C SER A 12 -9.92 -2.50 3.55
N SER A 13 -8.67 -2.69 3.11
CA SER A 13 -7.50 -2.04 3.70
C SER A 13 -6.34 -1.96 2.71
N GLY A 14 -5.53 -0.93 2.83
CA GLY A 14 -4.19 -0.88 2.23
C GLY A 14 -3.10 -1.05 3.29
N ARG A 15 -1.94 -1.56 2.88
CA ARG A 15 -0.75 -1.65 3.73
C ARG A 15 0.52 -1.38 2.95
N VAL A 16 1.52 -0.82 3.64
CA VAL A 16 2.88 -0.69 3.16
C VAL A 16 3.78 -1.54 4.04
N MET A 17 4.41 -2.54 3.44
CA MET A 17 5.39 -3.43 4.07
C MET A 17 6.79 -3.04 3.60
N VAL A 18 7.76 -3.06 4.52
CA VAL A 18 9.18 -2.97 4.18
C VAL A 18 9.78 -4.37 4.27
N GLY A 19 10.40 -4.82 3.19
CA GLY A 19 11.17 -6.05 3.12
C GLY A 19 12.66 -5.75 3.02
N ARG A 20 13.46 -6.24 3.97
CA ARG A 20 14.93 -6.21 3.88
C ARG A 20 15.43 -7.60 3.50
N VAL A 21 16.11 -7.67 2.37
CA VAL A 21 16.57 -8.93 1.77
C VAL A 21 18.09 -8.99 1.82
N GLY A 22 18.59 -10.03 2.48
CA GLY A 22 19.99 -10.45 2.49
C GLY A 22 20.19 -11.77 1.74
N PRO A 23 21.43 -12.28 1.64
CA PRO A 23 21.72 -13.54 0.95
C PRO A 23 20.97 -14.74 1.52
N GLU A 24 20.74 -14.76 2.84
CA GLU A 24 20.09 -15.87 3.56
C GLU A 24 19.05 -15.37 4.57
N SER A 25 18.59 -14.12 4.44
CA SER A 25 17.64 -13.52 5.38
C SER A 25 16.60 -12.65 4.69
N LEU A 26 15.39 -12.70 5.25
CA LEU A 26 14.26 -11.86 4.88
C LEU A 26 13.64 -11.31 6.17
N GLU A 27 13.69 -10.00 6.34
CA GLU A 27 13.00 -9.29 7.42
C GLU A 27 11.81 -8.52 6.84
N LEU A 28 10.65 -8.64 7.47
CA LEU A 28 9.44 -7.92 7.10
C LEU A 28 8.98 -7.02 8.24
N THR A 29 8.62 -5.79 7.93
CA THR A 29 8.04 -4.83 8.89
C THR A 29 6.85 -4.13 8.25
N GLU A 30 5.72 -4.08 8.95
CA GLU A 30 4.60 -3.25 8.53
C GLU A 30 4.93 -1.79 8.86
N ALA A 31 5.12 -0.96 7.83
CA ALA A 31 5.38 0.47 8.02
C ALA A 31 4.07 1.23 8.28
N HIS A 32 3.00 0.84 7.59
CA HIS A 32 1.71 1.50 7.70
C HIS A 32 0.56 0.62 7.23
N ARG A 33 -0.60 0.80 7.88
CA ARG A 33 -1.87 0.19 7.50
C ARG A 33 -2.97 1.23 7.60
N PHE A 34 -3.81 1.27 6.57
CA PHE A 34 -4.89 2.24 6.45
C PHE A 34 -6.16 1.56 5.92
N PRO A 35 -7.35 2.08 6.26
CA PRO A 35 -8.59 1.51 5.76
C PRO A 35 -8.80 1.89 4.28
N ASN A 36 -9.33 0.96 3.49
CA ASN A 36 -9.87 1.25 2.16
C ASN A 36 -11.39 1.35 2.31
N ARG A 37 -11.92 2.58 2.34
CA ARG A 37 -13.35 2.84 2.53
C ARG A 37 -13.92 3.37 1.22
N PRO A 38 -14.90 2.68 0.60
CA PRO A 38 -15.56 3.23 -0.57
C PRO A 38 -16.39 4.46 -0.17
N VAL A 39 -16.51 5.39 -1.10
CA VAL A 39 -17.33 6.59 -0.97
C VAL A 39 -18.61 6.42 -1.78
N ARG A 40 -19.70 7.00 -1.27
CA ARG A 40 -20.98 7.07 -1.99
C ARG A 40 -21.00 8.34 -2.86
N VAL A 41 -21.17 8.16 -4.15
CA VAL A 41 -21.47 9.22 -5.12
C VAL A 41 -22.85 8.97 -5.74
N PRO A 42 -23.45 9.94 -6.48
CA PRO A 42 -24.76 9.74 -7.11
C PRO A 42 -24.84 8.47 -7.98
N GLU A 43 -23.74 8.09 -8.63
CA GLU A 43 -23.61 6.93 -9.53
C GLU A 43 -23.29 5.62 -8.80
N GLY A 44 -23.27 5.61 -7.46
CA GLY A 44 -23.08 4.40 -6.65
C GLY A 44 -21.87 4.45 -5.73
N LEU A 45 -21.34 3.28 -5.37
CA LEU A 45 -20.08 3.20 -4.61
C LEU A 45 -18.91 3.39 -5.56
N ARG A 46 -17.88 4.09 -5.09
CA ARG A 46 -16.60 4.31 -5.76
C ARG A 46 -15.46 4.17 -4.77
N TRP A 47 -14.26 3.89 -5.25
CA TRP A 47 -13.08 3.90 -4.40
C TRP A 47 -12.69 5.33 -4.06
N ASP A 48 -12.32 5.57 -2.80
CA ASP A 48 -11.73 6.84 -2.42
C ASP A 48 -10.25 6.87 -2.82
N ILE A 49 -10.00 7.15 -4.11
CA ILE A 49 -8.66 7.16 -4.70
C ILE A 49 -7.74 8.17 -4.00
N LEU A 50 -8.28 9.31 -3.54
CA LEU A 50 -7.48 10.32 -2.85
C LEU A 50 -7.05 9.84 -1.47
N SER A 51 -7.96 9.21 -0.71
CA SER A 51 -7.61 8.60 0.59
C SER A 51 -6.62 7.44 0.42
N LEU A 52 -6.79 6.60 -0.60
CA LEU A 52 -5.84 5.53 -0.91
C LEU A 52 -4.45 6.09 -1.24
N TYR A 53 -4.38 7.09 -2.11
CA TYR A 53 -3.13 7.76 -2.47
C TYR A 53 -2.44 8.38 -1.25
N ALA A 54 -3.19 9.07 -0.38
CA ALA A 54 -2.65 9.62 0.85
C ALA A 54 -2.09 8.53 1.78
N GLY A 55 -2.81 7.43 1.99
CA GLY A 55 -2.35 6.30 2.79
C GLY A 55 -1.08 5.65 2.25
N VAL A 56 -0.96 5.52 0.92
CA VAL A 56 0.28 5.04 0.28
C VAL A 56 1.44 6.00 0.53
N LEU A 57 1.24 7.31 0.36
CA LEU A 57 2.29 8.29 0.62
C LEU A 57 2.75 8.29 2.08
N ASP A 58 1.82 8.19 3.03
CA ASP A 58 2.15 8.11 4.45
C ASP A 58 2.92 6.84 4.79
N GLY A 59 2.54 5.70 4.20
CA GLY A 59 3.27 4.46 4.35
C GLY A 59 4.67 4.49 3.72
N LEU A 60 4.84 5.10 2.55
CA LEU A 60 6.16 5.26 1.93
C LEU A 60 7.06 6.23 2.71
N ARG A 61 6.50 7.28 3.33
CA ARG A 61 7.26 8.14 4.25
C ARG A 61 7.69 7.36 5.50
N ALA A 62 6.81 6.54 6.07
CA ALA A 62 7.12 5.71 7.23
C ALA A 62 8.14 4.59 6.90
N ALA A 63 8.13 4.08 5.68
CA ALA A 63 9.09 3.09 5.19
C ALA A 63 10.54 3.63 5.12
N GLY A 64 10.72 4.94 5.01
CA GLY A 64 12.03 5.57 4.84
C GLY A 64 12.64 5.29 3.47
N GLN A 65 13.97 5.34 3.38
CA GLN A 65 14.69 5.09 2.12
C GLN A 65 14.64 3.60 1.74
N VAL A 66 14.21 3.33 0.50
CA VAL A 66 14.15 2.00 -0.10
C VAL A 66 14.79 2.01 -1.50
N ASP A 67 15.25 0.85 -1.96
CA ASP A 67 15.86 0.66 -3.28
C ASP A 67 14.81 0.62 -4.40
N SER A 68 13.60 0.10 -4.11
CA SER A 68 12.47 0.16 -5.04
C SER A 68 11.12 0.00 -4.32
N VAL A 69 10.04 0.29 -5.06
CA VAL A 69 8.65 0.15 -4.63
C VAL A 69 7.91 -0.74 -5.61
N GLY A 70 7.15 -1.71 -5.10
CA GLY A 70 6.15 -2.49 -5.84
C GLY A 70 4.75 -2.20 -5.32
N ILE A 71 3.76 -2.14 -6.20
CA ILE A 71 2.36 -1.89 -5.86
C ILE A 71 1.51 -3.00 -6.47
N ASP A 72 0.68 -3.64 -5.63
CA ASP A 72 -0.37 -4.55 -6.04
C ASP A 72 -1.73 -4.07 -5.51
N SER A 73 -2.79 -4.35 -6.28
CA SER A 73 -4.16 -4.04 -5.89
C SER A 73 -5.11 -5.17 -6.22
N TRP A 74 -6.32 -5.13 -5.66
CA TRP A 74 -7.42 -5.96 -6.16
C TRP A 74 -7.64 -5.72 -7.66
N ALA A 75 -8.11 -6.77 -8.34
CA ALA A 75 -8.42 -6.73 -9.77
C ALA A 75 -9.83 -6.16 -10.03
N VAL A 76 -10.09 -5.80 -11.30
CA VAL A 76 -11.34 -5.27 -11.86
C VAL A 76 -11.59 -3.78 -11.59
N ASP A 77 -12.02 -3.08 -12.64
CA ASP A 77 -12.23 -1.63 -12.67
C ASP A 77 -13.62 -1.26 -12.14
N TYR A 78 -13.65 -0.58 -10.99
CA TYR A 78 -14.79 0.26 -10.62
C TYR A 78 -14.29 1.44 -9.78
N GLY A 79 -13.59 2.35 -10.45
CA GLY A 79 -13.07 3.62 -9.91
C GLY A 79 -14.10 4.72 -9.89
#